data_AF-A0AB36GQ95-F1
#
_entry.id   AF-A0AB36GQ95-F1
#
_cell.length_a   1.000
_cell.length_b   1.000
_cell.length_c   1.000
_cell.angle_alpha   90.00
_cell.angle_beta   90.00
_cell.angle_gamma   90.00
#
_symmetry.space_group_name_H-M   'P 1'
#
loop_
_entity.id
_entity.type
_entity.pdbx_description
1 polymer ?
#
loop_
_entity_poly.entity_id
_entity_poly.type
_entity_poly.pdbx_seq_one_letter_code
_entity_poly.pdbx_strand_id
1 'polypeptide(L)'
;MAPDFHITVATVGYSVPRQLVGRTVDVRITGQLLTLFDRATVSTHRVSLKRGAYVTGYEHIPSGMDSNRGLWTSDYLYREASKVGPVTRKVIGRSECLMQRLNEEVVALGLAPGK
;
A
#
# COMPACT_ATOMS: atom_id res chain seq x y z
N MET A 1 5.73 -18.01 2.19
CA MET A 1 5.10 -16.78 1.68
C MET A 1 3.61 -16.90 1.89
N ALA A 2 2.97 -15.89 2.47
CA ALA A 2 1.53 -15.91 2.63
C ALA A 2 0.84 -15.30 1.39
N PRO A 3 -0.37 -15.76 1.03
CA PRO A 3 -1.03 -15.34 -0.21
C PRO A 3 -1.35 -13.85 -0.20
N ASP A 4 -1.24 -13.21 -1.37
CA ASP A 4 -1.79 -11.87 -1.56
C ASP A 4 -3.31 -11.91 -1.36
N PHE A 5 -3.82 -10.97 -0.58
CA PHE A 5 -5.23 -10.80 -0.25
C PHE A 5 -5.77 -9.48 -0.81
N HIS A 6 -5.15 -8.94 -1.86
CA HIS A 6 -5.67 -7.77 -2.56
C HIS A 6 -6.37 -8.15 -3.86
N ILE A 7 -7.41 -7.39 -4.19
CA ILE A 7 -7.90 -7.28 -5.56
C ILE A 7 -7.36 -6.01 -6.19
N THR A 8 -7.15 -6.02 -7.50
CA THR A 8 -6.73 -4.82 -8.24
C THR A 8 -7.92 -4.19 -8.93
N VAL A 9 -8.15 -2.91 -8.66
CA VAL A 9 -9.12 -2.10 -9.40
C VAL A 9 -8.36 -0.97 -10.08
N ALA A 10 -8.42 -0.94 -11.41
CA ALA A 10 -7.54 -0.15 -12.27
C ALA A 10 -6.05 -0.42 -11.96
N THR A 11 -5.40 0.46 -11.19
CA THR A 11 -3.99 0.35 -10.82
C THR A 11 -3.75 0.27 -9.31
N VAL A 12 -4.81 0.15 -8.51
CA VAL A 12 -4.74 0.21 -7.04
C VAL A 12 -5.15 -1.13 -6.47
N GLY A 13 -4.36 -1.65 -5.53
CA GLY A 13 -4.69 -2.84 -4.75
C GLY A 13 -5.58 -2.50 -3.55
N TYR A 14 -6.68 -3.23 -3.36
CA TYR A 14 -7.58 -3.09 -2.22
C TYR A 14 -7.66 -4.41 -1.47
N SER A 15 -7.45 -4.41 -0.15
CA SER A 15 -7.45 -5.66 0.60
C SER A 15 -8.86 -6.24 0.74
N VAL A 16 -8.95 -7.57 0.72
CA VAL A 16 -10.16 -8.33 1.04
C VAL A 16 -9.90 -9.17 2.29
N PRO A 17 -10.94 -9.52 3.08
CA PRO A 17 -10.76 -10.48 4.15
C PRO A 17 -10.17 -11.79 3.64
N ARG A 18 -9.24 -12.37 4.41
CA ARG A 18 -8.47 -13.54 3.98
C ARG A 18 -9.35 -14.72 3.55
N GLN A 19 -10.55 -14.84 4.09
CA GLN A 19 -11.53 -15.89 3.75
C GLN A 19 -11.98 -15.83 2.28
N LEU A 20 -11.81 -14.69 1.61
CA LEU A 20 -12.20 -14.46 0.22
C LEU A 20 -11.08 -14.66 -0.80
N VAL A 21 -9.85 -14.95 -0.36
CA VAL A 21 -8.75 -15.23 -1.29
C VAL A 21 -9.08 -16.42 -2.17
N GLY A 22 -8.96 -16.23 -3.49
CA GLY A 22 -9.31 -17.23 -4.50
C GLY A 22 -10.79 -17.26 -4.87
N ARG A 23 -11.63 -16.40 -4.28
CA ARG A 23 -13.03 -16.23 -4.67
C ARG A 23 -13.20 -15.01 -5.57
N THR A 24 -14.20 -15.07 -6.44
CA THR A 24 -14.67 -13.90 -7.17
C THR A 24 -15.53 -13.05 -6.24
N VAL A 25 -15.30 -11.74 -6.24
CA VAL A 25 -16.07 -10.75 -5.49
C VAL A 25 -16.56 -9.68 -6.44
N ASP A 26 -17.71 -9.10 -6.13
CA ASP A 26 -18.22 -7.95 -6.87
C ASP A 26 -17.74 -6.66 -6.23
N VAL A 27 -17.51 -5.64 -7.06
CA VAL A 27 -17.04 -4.33 -6.63
C VAL A 27 -17.95 -3.25 -7.17
N ARG A 28 -18.37 -2.34 -6.29
CA ARG A 28 -19.07 -1.10 -6.68
C ARG A 28 -18.28 0.10 -6.23
N ILE A 29 -18.18 1.11 -7.10
CA ILE A 29 -17.62 2.41 -6.75
C ILE A 29 -18.75 3.45 -6.77
N THR A 30 -18.88 4.22 -5.70
CA THR A 30 -19.80 5.35 -5.59
C THR A 30 -19.04 6.54 -5.03
N GLY A 31 -18.78 7.54 -5.88
CA GLY A 31 -17.94 8.68 -5.52
C GLY A 31 -16.53 8.24 -5.12
N GLN A 32 -16.14 8.49 -3.87
CA GLN A 32 -14.83 8.12 -3.32
C GLN A 32 -14.87 6.81 -2.50
N LEU A 33 -15.97 6.07 -2.54
CA LEU A 33 -16.14 4.83 -1.80
C LEU A 33 -16.14 3.63 -2.75
N LEU A 34 -15.29 2.66 -2.46
CA LEU A 34 -15.27 1.34 -3.09
C LEU A 34 -15.87 0.34 -2.11
N THR A 35 -16.90 -0.39 -2.52
CA THR A 35 -17.57 -1.42 -1.72
C THR A 35 -17.37 -2.78 -2.33
N LEU A 36 -16.96 -3.74 -1.51
CA LEU A 36 -16.75 -5.15 -1.86
C LEU A 36 -17.94 -5.99 -1.43
N PHE A 37 -18.34 -6.93 -2.28
CA PHE A 37 -19.46 -7.83 -2.03
C PHE A 37 -19.09 -9.31 -2.24
N ASP A 38 -19.53 -10.17 -1.31
CA ASP A 38 -19.65 -11.62 -1.45
C ASP A 38 -21.00 -12.03 -0.86
N ARG A 39 -22.04 -12.12 -1.70
CA ARG A 39 -23.48 -12.26 -1.35
C ARG A 39 -24.07 -11.10 -0.53
N ALA A 40 -23.27 -10.41 0.26
CA ALA A 40 -23.57 -9.20 1.00
C ALA A 40 -22.34 -8.30 1.04
N THR A 41 -22.47 -7.07 1.56
CA THR A 41 -21.33 -6.17 1.75
C THR A 41 -20.32 -6.78 2.72
N VAL A 42 -19.06 -6.86 2.29
CA VAL A 42 -17.98 -7.44 3.10
C VAL A 42 -17.05 -6.37 3.64
N SER A 43 -16.68 -5.39 2.82
CA SER A 43 -15.76 -4.33 3.23
C SER A 43 -15.91 -3.10 2.34
N THR A 44 -15.44 -1.98 2.83
CA THR A 44 -15.42 -0.70 2.10
C THR A 44 -14.07 -0.03 2.24
N HIS A 45 -13.60 0.56 1.15
CA HIS A 45 -12.36 1.29 1.06
C HIS A 45 -12.57 2.67 0.49
N ARG A 46 -11.72 3.62 0.87
CA ARG A 46 -11.64 4.89 0.16
C ARG A 46 -10.88 4.68 -1.15
N VAL A 47 -11.42 5.19 -2.26
CA VAL A 47 -10.76 5.13 -3.56
C VAL A 47 -9.46 5.95 -3.51
N SER A 48 -8.36 5.36 -3.95
CA SER A 48 -7.08 6.04 -4.14
C SER A 48 -6.89 6.42 -5.61
N LEU A 49 -6.35 7.62 -5.84
CA LEU A 49 -5.95 8.09 -7.17
C LEU A 49 -4.45 7.84 -7.44
N LYS A 50 -3.71 7.38 -6.44
CA LYS A 50 -2.27 7.13 -6.55
C LYS A 50 -2.03 5.81 -7.27
N ARG A 51 -1.46 5.90 -8.47
CA ARG A 51 -1.13 4.73 -9.29
C ARG A 51 -0.21 3.78 -8.53
N GLY A 52 -0.54 2.49 -8.52
CA GLY A 52 0.24 1.46 -7.82
C GLY A 52 0.10 1.46 -6.30
N ALA A 53 -0.82 2.26 -5.73
CA ALA A 53 -1.05 2.26 -4.30
C ALA A 53 -1.75 0.98 -3.80
N TYR A 54 -1.60 0.71 -2.52
CA TYR A 54 -2.33 -0.33 -1.79
C TYR A 54 -3.15 0.31 -0.67
N VAL A 55 -4.44 -0.01 -0.63
CA VAL A 55 -5.37 0.40 0.42
C VAL A 55 -5.72 -0.85 1.21
N THR A 56 -5.15 -0.95 2.41
CA THR A 56 -5.28 -2.14 3.26
C THR A 56 -6.04 -1.81 4.54
N GLY A 57 -7.23 -2.40 4.70
CA GLY A 57 -7.96 -2.43 5.97
C GLY A 57 -7.19 -3.24 7.02
N TYR A 58 -7.11 -2.73 8.25
CA TYR A 58 -6.33 -3.35 9.33
C TYR A 58 -6.89 -4.72 9.71
N GLU A 59 -8.21 -4.83 9.72
CA GLU A 59 -9.00 -6.03 9.97
C GLU A 59 -8.77 -7.15 8.94
N HIS A 60 -8.16 -6.83 7.78
CA HIS A 60 -7.83 -7.83 6.76
C HIS A 60 -6.45 -8.45 6.94
N ILE A 61 -5.58 -7.86 7.78
CA ILE A 61 -4.22 -8.36 8.00
C ILE A 61 -4.31 -9.68 8.78
N PRO A 62 -3.83 -10.82 8.22
CA PRO A 62 -3.80 -12.09 8.93
C PRO A 62 -2.97 -12.02 10.22
N SER A 63 -3.37 -12.79 11.22
CA SER A 63 -2.61 -12.92 12.47
C SER A 63 -1.18 -13.39 12.21
N GLY A 64 -0.20 -12.70 12.80
CA GLY A 64 1.23 -13.00 12.66
C GLY A 64 1.94 -12.31 11.49
N MET A 65 1.22 -11.73 10.51
CA MET A 65 1.83 -10.86 9.48
C MET A 65 2.21 -9.47 10.02
N ASP A 66 1.58 -9.04 11.10
CA ASP A 66 1.81 -7.75 11.74
C ASP A 66 3.18 -7.64 12.42
N SER A 67 3.79 -8.77 12.79
CA SER A 67 5.12 -8.86 13.39
C SER A 67 6.23 -8.15 12.59
N ASN A 68 6.10 -8.10 11.25
CA ASN A 68 7.06 -7.45 10.37
C ASN A 68 6.78 -5.96 10.10
N ARG A 69 5.72 -5.36 10.68
CA ARG A 69 5.31 -3.97 10.36
C ARG A 69 6.35 -2.90 10.73
N GLY A 70 7.34 -3.23 11.56
CA GLY A 70 8.48 -2.36 11.88
C GLY A 70 9.79 -2.71 11.16
N LEU A 71 9.83 -3.80 10.38
CA LEU A 71 11.04 -4.26 9.69
C LEU A 71 11.28 -3.56 8.34
N TRP A 72 10.41 -2.63 7.96
CA TRP A 72 10.50 -1.89 6.69
C TRP A 72 10.44 -0.38 6.91
N THR A 73 10.92 0.08 8.08
CA THR A 73 11.14 1.51 8.29
C THR A 73 12.36 1.97 7.50
N SER A 74 12.38 3.26 7.19
CA SER A 74 13.54 3.91 6.56
C SER A 74 14.83 3.63 7.34
N ASP A 75 14.80 3.77 8.66
CA ASP A 75 15.95 3.49 9.54
C ASP A 75 16.42 2.03 9.47
N TYR A 76 15.48 1.08 9.42
CA TYR A 76 15.81 -0.33 9.23
C TYR A 76 16.54 -0.53 7.91
N LEU A 77 15.99 0.00 6.81
CA LEU A 77 16.55 -0.13 5.46
C LEU A 77 17.92 0.53 5.36
N TYR A 78 18.12 1.70 5.96
CA TYR A 78 19.42 2.35 6.02
C TYR A 78 20.44 1.53 6.80
N ARG A 79 20.03 0.94 7.93
CA ARG A 79 20.91 0.09 8.73
C ARG A 79 21.33 -1.16 7.96
N GLU A 80 20.39 -1.86 7.33
CA GLU A 80 20.72 -3.06 6.54
C GLU A 80 21.58 -2.72 5.31
N ALA A 81 21.29 -1.63 4.61
CA ALA A 81 22.11 -1.18 3.49
C ALA A 81 23.53 -0.79 3.89
N SER A 82 23.70 -0.24 5.10
CA SER A 82 25.02 0.09 5.64
C SER A 82 25.87 -1.16 5.91
N LYS A 83 25.25 -2.30 6.22
CA LYS A 83 25.97 -3.58 6.37
C LYS A 83 26.53 -4.09 5.03
N VAL A 84 25.87 -3.77 3.93
CA VAL A 84 26.34 -4.12 2.57
C VAL A 84 27.44 -3.15 2.14
N GLY A 85 27.26 -1.85 2.36
CA GLY A 85 28.29 -0.84 2.13
C GLY A 85 27.74 0.57 1.85
N PRO A 86 28.64 1.58 1.83
CA PRO A 86 28.26 2.99 1.73
C PRO A 86 27.56 3.34 0.41
N VAL A 87 27.88 2.65 -0.68
CA VAL A 87 27.25 2.86 -1.99
C VAL A 87 25.78 2.41 -1.96
N THR A 88 25.48 1.24 -1.38
CA THR A 88 24.13 0.71 -1.24
C THR A 88 23.26 1.64 -0.38
N ARG A 89 23.79 2.13 0.75
CA ARG A 89 23.11 3.11 1.59
C ARG A 89 22.76 4.39 0.83
N LYS A 90 23.68 4.89 0.00
CA LYS A 90 23.47 6.11 -0.81
C LYS A 90 22.38 5.93 -1.87
N VAL A 91 22.30 4.76 -2.50
CA VAL A 91 21.24 4.47 -3.49
C VAL A 91 19.86 4.49 -2.83
N ILE A 92 19.69 3.83 -1.68
CA ILE A 92 18.41 3.84 -0.94
C ILE A 92 18.02 5.26 -0.54
N GLY A 93 18.97 6.06 -0.05
CA GLY A 93 18.67 7.45 0.34
C GLY A 93 18.32 8.37 -0.84
N ARG A 94 18.85 8.09 -2.03
CA ARG A 94 18.49 8.84 -3.24
C ARG A 94 17.04 8.58 -3.63
N SER A 95 16.55 7.35 -3.49
CA SER A 95 15.16 6.99 -3.77
C SER A 95 14.18 7.72 -2.85
N GLU A 96 14.50 7.85 -1.56
CA GLU A 96 13.70 8.64 -0.62
C GLU A 96 13.69 10.13 -0.96
N CYS A 97 14.86 10.71 -1.26
CA CYS A 97 14.97 12.11 -1.64
C CYS A 97 14.19 12.41 -2.93
N LEU A 98 14.20 11.50 -3.91
CA LEU A 98 13.43 11.65 -5.14
C LEU A 98 11.92 11.64 -4.86
N MET A 99 11.47 10.74 -3.98
CA MET A 99 10.05 10.63 -3.60
C MET A 99 9.58 11.83 -2.77
N GLN A 100 10.41 12.35 -1.85
CA GLN A 100 10.11 13.58 -1.10
C GLN A 100 10.06 14.81 -2.01
N ARG A 101 11.01 14.95 -2.94
CA ARG A 101 11.05 16.08 -3.87
C ARG A 101 9.86 16.09 -4.82
N LEU A 102 9.48 14.93 -5.35
CA LEU A 102 8.26 14.78 -6.15
C LEU A 102 7.01 15.10 -5.31
N ASN A 103 6.98 14.71 -4.03
CA ASN A 103 5.86 15.01 -3.14
C ASN A 103 5.77 16.51 -2.84
N GLU A 104 6.89 17.20 -2.61
CA GLU A 104 6.96 18.66 -2.44
C GLU A 104 6.56 19.41 -3.71
N GLU A 105 7.00 18.96 -4.89
CA GLU A 105 6.57 19.56 -6.17
C GLU A 105 5.07 19.36 -6.43
N VAL A 106 4.51 18.18 -6.12
CA VAL A 106 3.06 17.90 -6.19
C VAL A 106 2.28 18.82 -5.25
N VAL A 107 2.77 19.00 -4.01
CA VAL A 107 2.17 19.93 -3.03
C VAL A 107 2.26 21.39 -3.50
N ALA A 108 3.41 21.80 -4.05
CA ALA A 108 3.62 23.16 -4.57
C ALA A 108 2.72 23.49 -5.77
N LEU A 109 2.33 22.47 -6.55
CA LEU A 109 1.36 22.58 -7.64
C LEU A 109 -0.11 22.57 -7.16
N GLY A 110 -0.35 22.59 -5.85
CA GLY A 110 -1.71 22.56 -5.28
C GLY A 110 -2.42 21.21 -5.42
N LEU A 111 -1.70 20.17 -5.84
CA LEU A 111 -2.22 18.81 -5.92
C LEU A 111 -1.98 18.14 -4.56
N ALA A 112 -3.02 17.54 -3.99
CA ALA A 112 -2.89 16.87 -2.70
C ALA A 112 -1.80 15.77 -2.79
N PRO A 113 -0.84 15.72 -1.85
CA PRO A 113 0.22 14.73 -1.87
C PRO A 113 -0.41 13.33 -1.82
N GLY A 114 0.05 12.45 -2.71
CA GLY A 114 -0.45 11.09 -2.80
C GLY A 114 -0.13 10.32 -1.52
N LYS A 115 -1.15 10.04 -0.70
CA LYS A 115 -1.07 9.21 0.51
C LYS A 115 -0.23 7.95 0.33
#